data_AF-A0A1W2BKV0-F1
#
_entry.id   AF-A0A1W2BKV0-F1
#
_cell.length_a   1.000
_cell.length_b   1.000
_cell.length_c   1.000
_cell.angle_alpha   90.00
_cell.angle_beta   90.00
_cell.angle_gamma   90.00
#
_symmetry.space_group_name_H-M   'P 1'
#
loop_
_entity.id
_entity.type
_entity.pdbx_description
1 polymer ?
#
loop_
_entity_poly.entity_id
_entity_poly.type
_entity_poly.pdbx_seq_one_letter_code
_entity_poly.pdbx_strand_id
1 'polypeptide(L)'
;MMYRRRFLSLIPPAALMGLNFNANATPVPVNLQSENAVIKNAESREYWVSVLTKIANPVLENLSRGTLKKNMPVEVNPTSTYDRSKVTYLEAFGRLMAGMAPWLELGPDQTEEGRLRGKYILLARKSLANAVDPVSPDFMQFSSQKYEQALVDASFLAHALIRAPKELWEPLDLKTKTNVIKALKATRSIKPTYNNWLLFMGMIEAFLIRIDEGGDVVRVDYALKKLEEWYKGDGIYGDGPKFHFDYYNSFVIHPMLLDIVKIMTDKGLEKPEVYDTILKRAVRYADIQERSISPEGTFPPIGRSLVYRFGALQALGQIALLSKLPPNIQPAQVRGAMSLVIKRIIEAPGTFDKNGWLTIGFCGHQIDVGEYYMSTGSLYLCTVGLLPLGLPANDMFWIGKPADWTSKKLWTGINMPADHSIP
;
A
#
# COMPACT_ATOMS: atom_id res chain seq x y z
N MET A 1 -8.56 36.09 35.84
CA MET A 1 -9.93 36.58 36.08
C MET A 1 -10.61 36.75 34.73
N MET A 2 -11.79 36.14 34.59
CA MET A 2 -12.54 35.92 33.35
C MET A 2 -12.88 37.19 32.56
N TYR A 3 -12.75 37.13 31.24
CA TYR A 3 -13.61 37.88 30.32
C TYR A 3 -14.57 36.90 29.63
N ARG A 4 -15.76 36.73 30.22
CA ARG A 4 -16.94 36.16 29.55
C ARG A 4 -17.64 37.29 28.81
N ARG A 5 -17.65 37.29 27.48
CA ARG A 5 -18.59 38.10 26.70
C ARG A 5 -19.78 37.24 26.30
N ARG A 6 -20.93 37.54 26.92
CA ARG A 6 -22.26 37.04 26.56
C ARG A 6 -22.66 37.69 25.23
N PHE A 7 -23.05 36.90 24.24
CA PHE A 7 -23.82 37.40 23.10
C PHE A 7 -25.30 37.15 23.38
N LEU A 8 -26.03 38.24 23.61
CA LEU A 8 -27.49 38.29 23.63
C LEU A 8 -27.99 38.44 22.19
N SER A 9 -28.79 37.45 21.79
CA SER A 9 -30.00 37.53 20.96
C SER A 9 -30.29 38.83 20.19
N LEU A 10 -30.31 38.73 18.86
CA LEU A 10 -31.23 39.47 17.98
C LEU A 10 -31.57 38.56 16.79
N ILE A 11 -32.80 38.04 16.77
CA ILE A 11 -33.42 37.33 15.64
C ILE A 11 -34.42 38.30 15.00
N PRO A 12 -34.36 38.58 13.69
CA PRO A 12 -35.46 39.26 12.99
C PRO A 12 -36.58 38.25 12.68
N PRO A 13 -37.87 38.62 12.83
CA PRO A 13 -38.97 37.72 12.53
C PRO A 13 -39.29 37.70 11.02
N ALA A 14 -39.93 36.61 10.60
CA ALA A 14 -40.61 36.38 9.32
C ALA A 14 -39.79 35.75 8.17
N ALA A 15 -39.83 34.42 8.12
CA ALA A 15 -40.26 33.68 6.94
C ALA A 15 -40.78 32.29 7.37
N LEU A 16 -42.04 32.26 7.80
CA LEU A 16 -42.81 31.03 8.01
C LEU A 16 -43.33 30.58 6.64
N MET A 17 -42.71 29.57 6.03
CA MET A 17 -43.36 28.69 5.06
C MET A 17 -42.72 27.29 5.10
N GLY A 18 -43.44 26.39 5.76
CA GLY A 18 -43.62 24.98 5.40
C GLY A 18 -42.39 24.10 5.16
N LEU A 19 -41.91 23.44 6.22
CA LEU A 19 -41.35 22.09 6.12
C LEU A 19 -41.89 21.25 7.27
N ASN A 20 -42.76 20.30 6.93
CA ASN A 20 -43.28 19.27 7.83
C ASN A 20 -42.11 18.40 8.32
N PHE A 21 -41.71 18.54 9.57
CA PHE A 21 -40.89 17.53 10.24
C PHE A 21 -41.77 16.34 10.60
N ASN A 22 -41.55 15.24 9.89
CA ASN A 22 -42.20 13.97 10.16
C ASN A 22 -41.58 13.38 11.45
N ALA A 23 -42.20 13.65 12.60
CA ALA A 23 -41.70 13.28 13.93
C ALA A 23 -41.90 11.79 14.30
N ASN A 24 -41.93 10.88 13.32
CA ASN A 24 -42.10 9.44 13.51
C ASN A 24 -40.97 8.63 12.84
N ALA A 25 -39.73 9.09 12.93
CA ALA A 25 -38.58 8.23 12.65
C ALA A 25 -38.33 7.35 13.87
N THR A 26 -38.94 6.16 13.90
CA THR A 26 -38.52 5.08 14.81
C THR A 26 -37.04 4.80 14.58
N PRO A 27 -36.19 4.74 15.63
CA PRO A 27 -34.82 4.29 15.47
C PRO A 27 -34.83 2.89 14.88
N VAL A 28 -34.24 2.72 13.70
CA VAL A 28 -33.98 1.38 13.16
C VAL A 28 -33.05 0.70 14.16
N PRO A 29 -33.43 -0.44 14.77
CA PRO A 29 -32.52 -1.16 15.64
C PRO A 29 -31.35 -1.64 14.77
N VAL A 30 -30.16 -1.05 14.99
CA VAL A 30 -28.92 -1.59 14.43
C VAL A 30 -28.78 -2.99 15.03
N ASN A 31 -28.89 -4.01 14.19
CA ASN A 31 -28.74 -5.40 14.62
C ASN A 31 -27.25 -5.68 14.86
N LEU A 32 -26.77 -5.30 16.04
CA LEU A 32 -25.40 -5.45 16.51
C LEU A 32 -24.88 -6.90 16.42
N GLN A 33 -25.77 -7.91 16.44
CA GLN A 33 -25.37 -9.31 16.29
C GLN A 33 -24.99 -9.65 14.84
N SER A 34 -25.69 -9.07 13.86
CA SER A 34 -25.37 -9.25 12.43
C SER A 34 -24.08 -8.52 12.03
N GLU A 35 -23.85 -7.31 12.55
CA GLU A 35 -22.59 -6.59 12.35
C GLU A 35 -21.41 -7.33 12.98
N ASN A 36 -21.56 -7.88 14.18
CA ASN A 36 -20.50 -8.63 14.86
C ASN A 36 -20.11 -9.93 14.13
N ALA A 37 -21.05 -10.63 13.49
CA ALA A 37 -20.74 -11.81 12.67
C ALA A 37 -20.07 -11.45 11.34
N VAL A 38 -20.48 -10.34 10.73
CA VAL A 38 -19.92 -9.80 9.48
C VAL A 38 -18.49 -9.26 9.69
N ILE A 39 -18.22 -8.60 10.82
CA ILE A 39 -16.88 -8.13 11.21
C ILE A 39 -15.96 -9.32 11.51
N LYS A 40 -16.45 -10.35 12.22
CA LYS A 40 -15.68 -11.58 12.48
C LYS A 40 -15.24 -12.31 11.21
N ASN A 41 -16.04 -12.28 10.15
CA ASN A 41 -15.68 -12.87 8.85
C ASN A 41 -14.60 -12.03 8.13
N ALA A 42 -14.72 -10.70 8.17
CA ALA A 42 -13.74 -9.81 7.52
C ALA A 42 -12.35 -9.79 8.21
N GLU A 43 -12.30 -10.07 9.52
CA GLU A 43 -11.04 -10.23 10.27
C GLU A 43 -10.32 -11.54 9.98
N SER A 44 -10.93 -12.49 9.28
CA SER A 44 -10.32 -13.79 9.05
C SER A 44 -9.17 -13.69 8.05
N ARG A 45 -8.16 -14.56 8.24
CA ARG A 45 -7.04 -14.67 7.29
C ARG A 45 -7.53 -15.09 5.91
N GLU A 46 -8.51 -16.00 5.87
CA GLU A 46 -9.14 -16.49 4.65
C GLU A 46 -9.80 -15.35 3.87
N TYR A 47 -10.44 -14.39 4.55
CA TYR A 47 -10.98 -13.20 3.89
C TYR A 47 -9.87 -12.37 3.22
N TRP A 48 -8.79 -12.08 3.94
CA TRP A 48 -7.67 -11.31 3.39
C TRP A 48 -7.02 -12.02 2.19
N VAL A 49 -6.86 -13.35 2.26
CA VAL A 49 -6.40 -14.17 1.12
C VAL A 49 -7.40 -14.08 -0.04
N SER A 50 -8.70 -14.13 0.21
CA SER A 50 -9.73 -14.00 -0.84
C SER A 50 -9.68 -12.63 -1.54
N VAL A 51 -9.42 -11.56 -0.79
CA VAL A 51 -9.25 -10.21 -1.33
C VAL A 51 -7.99 -10.13 -2.19
N LEU A 52 -6.85 -10.60 -1.66
CA LEU A 52 -5.58 -10.62 -2.39
C LEU A 52 -5.71 -11.36 -3.72
N THR A 53 -6.28 -12.57 -3.68
CA THR A 53 -6.39 -13.46 -4.83
C THR A 53 -7.41 -12.97 -5.86
N LYS A 54 -8.51 -12.34 -5.42
CA LYS A 54 -9.47 -11.66 -6.31
C LYS A 54 -8.80 -10.53 -7.09
N ILE A 55 -7.98 -9.70 -6.43
CA ILE A 55 -7.22 -8.63 -7.09
C ILE A 55 -6.14 -9.20 -8.00
N ALA A 56 -5.39 -10.21 -7.53
CA ALA A 56 -4.24 -10.76 -8.24
C ALA A 56 -4.59 -11.56 -9.50
N ASN A 57 -5.70 -12.29 -9.47
CA ASN A 57 -6.11 -13.22 -10.54
C ASN A 57 -6.08 -12.62 -11.94
N PRO A 58 -6.80 -11.52 -12.24
CA PRO A 58 -6.86 -11.01 -13.61
C PRO A 58 -5.47 -10.60 -14.12
N VAL A 59 -4.59 -10.04 -13.28
CA VAL A 59 -3.23 -9.67 -13.70
C VAL A 59 -2.37 -10.90 -13.95
N LEU A 60 -2.24 -11.79 -12.97
CA LEU A 60 -1.27 -12.89 -13.03
C LEU A 60 -1.69 -14.00 -13.98
N GLU A 61 -2.99 -14.27 -14.11
CA GLU A 61 -3.46 -15.26 -15.08
C GLU A 61 -3.23 -14.77 -16.52
N ASN A 62 -3.47 -13.49 -16.81
CA ASN A 62 -3.23 -12.96 -18.15
C ASN A 62 -1.73 -12.82 -18.46
N LEU A 63 -0.94 -12.28 -17.53
CA LEU A 63 0.48 -12.04 -17.74
C LEU A 63 1.29 -13.35 -17.84
N SER A 64 0.97 -14.37 -17.05
CA SER A 64 1.61 -15.69 -17.17
C SER A 64 1.33 -16.39 -18.50
N ARG A 65 0.30 -15.97 -19.23
CA ARG A 65 -0.06 -16.46 -20.57
C ARG A 65 0.35 -15.52 -21.72
N GLY A 66 1.01 -14.39 -21.43
CA GLY A 66 1.37 -13.41 -22.45
C GLY A 66 0.15 -12.69 -23.05
N THR A 67 -0.88 -12.43 -22.25
CA THR A 67 -2.16 -11.85 -22.70
C THR A 67 -2.59 -10.62 -21.88
N LEU A 68 -1.76 -10.11 -20.97
CA LEU A 68 -2.11 -8.97 -20.12
C LEU A 68 -2.38 -7.71 -20.95
N LYS A 69 -1.49 -7.36 -21.88
CA LYS A 69 -1.68 -6.17 -22.72
C LYS A 69 -2.91 -6.25 -23.62
N LYS A 70 -3.32 -7.47 -23.96
CA LYS A 70 -4.52 -7.71 -24.78
C LYS A 70 -5.80 -7.52 -23.97
N ASN A 71 -5.80 -7.95 -22.70
CA ASN A 71 -7.04 -8.15 -21.95
C ASN A 71 -7.25 -7.15 -20.80
N MET A 72 -6.20 -6.52 -20.29
CA MET A 72 -6.32 -5.53 -19.22
C MET A 72 -6.83 -4.21 -19.80
N PRO A 73 -7.91 -3.62 -19.26
CA PRO A 73 -8.36 -2.30 -19.68
C PRO A 73 -7.33 -1.24 -19.28
N VAL A 74 -7.31 -0.15 -20.05
CA VAL A 74 -6.52 1.05 -19.75
C VAL A 74 -7.50 2.18 -19.49
N GLU A 75 -8.10 2.17 -18.31
CA GLU A 75 -8.88 3.30 -17.81
C GLU A 75 -7.92 4.40 -17.35
N VAL A 76 -8.21 5.64 -17.71
CA VAL A 76 -7.55 6.86 -17.23
C VAL A 76 -8.64 7.90 -16.97
N ASN A 77 -8.33 8.92 -16.17
CA ASN A 77 -9.22 10.07 -16.07
C ASN A 77 -9.45 10.68 -17.48
N PRO A 78 -10.69 10.92 -17.94
CA PRO A 78 -10.98 11.48 -19.26
C PRO A 78 -10.30 12.83 -19.54
N THR A 79 -9.95 13.58 -18.49
CA THR A 79 -9.21 14.85 -18.62
C THR A 79 -7.70 14.65 -18.72
N SER A 80 -7.19 13.42 -18.60
CA SER A 80 -5.76 13.13 -18.72
C SER A 80 -5.30 13.22 -20.17
N THR A 81 -4.21 13.95 -20.38
CA THR A 81 -3.51 14.03 -21.67
C THR A 81 -2.36 13.02 -21.78
N TYR A 82 -2.16 12.17 -20.77
CA TYR A 82 -1.04 11.24 -20.71
C TYR A 82 -1.42 9.87 -21.28
N ASP A 83 -0.68 9.41 -22.28
CA ASP A 83 -0.80 8.04 -22.78
C ASP A 83 -0.15 7.05 -21.80
N ARG A 84 -0.99 6.29 -21.10
CA ARG A 84 -0.57 5.25 -20.14
C ARG A 84 -0.47 3.86 -20.75
N SER A 85 -0.85 3.69 -22.02
CA SER A 85 -0.94 2.38 -22.70
C SER A 85 0.40 1.65 -22.82
N LYS A 86 1.54 2.34 -22.61
CA LYS A 86 2.88 1.74 -22.66
C LYS A 86 3.44 1.34 -21.29
N VAL A 87 2.91 1.89 -20.20
CA VAL A 87 3.50 1.73 -18.84
C VAL A 87 2.57 1.08 -17.83
N THR A 88 1.25 1.18 -18.02
CA THR A 88 0.25 0.70 -17.05
C THR A 88 0.39 -0.78 -16.68
N TYR A 89 0.99 -1.62 -17.53
CA TYR A 89 1.12 -3.06 -17.29
C TYR A 89 2.24 -3.39 -16.31
N LEU A 90 3.39 -2.70 -16.40
CA LEU A 90 4.45 -2.80 -15.40
C LEU A 90 3.98 -2.22 -14.08
N GLU A 91 3.23 -1.11 -14.14
CA GLU A 91 2.58 -0.51 -12.98
C GLU A 91 1.68 -1.52 -12.26
N ALA A 92 0.76 -2.17 -12.97
CA ALA A 92 -0.14 -3.18 -12.42
C ALA A 92 0.64 -4.33 -11.77
N PHE A 93 1.60 -4.90 -12.51
CA PHE A 93 2.35 -6.07 -12.07
C PHE A 93 3.28 -5.76 -10.90
N GLY A 94 4.12 -4.73 -11.01
CA GLY A 94 5.06 -4.34 -9.96
C GLY A 94 4.36 -4.03 -8.64
N ARG A 95 3.27 -3.25 -8.68
CA ARG A 95 2.50 -2.87 -7.49
C ARG A 95 1.78 -4.05 -6.86
N LEU A 96 1.14 -4.89 -7.68
CA LEU A 96 0.52 -6.13 -7.21
C LEU A 96 1.56 -6.99 -6.47
N MET A 97 2.70 -7.24 -7.12
CA MET A 97 3.75 -8.10 -6.57
C MET A 97 4.36 -7.53 -5.29
N ALA A 98 4.53 -6.20 -5.19
CA ALA A 98 5.03 -5.57 -3.97
C ALA A 98 4.16 -5.88 -2.74
N GLY A 99 2.83 -5.88 -2.91
CA GLY A 99 1.89 -6.23 -1.83
C GLY A 99 1.73 -7.73 -1.60
N MET A 100 1.84 -8.52 -2.66
CA MET A 100 1.65 -9.98 -2.61
C MET A 100 2.89 -10.72 -2.10
N ALA A 101 4.08 -10.15 -2.25
CA ALA A 101 5.36 -10.81 -1.99
C ALA A 101 5.47 -11.43 -0.58
N PRO A 102 5.16 -10.75 0.54
CA PRO A 102 5.28 -11.37 1.86
C PRO A 102 4.42 -12.63 2.02
N TRP A 103 3.22 -12.65 1.45
CA TRP A 103 2.39 -13.84 1.45
C TRP A 103 3.03 -14.97 0.67
N LEU A 104 3.58 -14.69 -0.53
CA LEU A 104 4.24 -15.68 -1.36
C LEU A 104 5.48 -16.27 -0.69
N GLU A 105 6.29 -15.45 -0.01
CA GLU A 105 7.54 -15.84 0.66
C GLU A 105 7.37 -16.94 1.72
N LEU A 106 6.14 -17.14 2.23
CA LEU A 106 5.82 -18.26 3.11
C LEU A 106 5.95 -19.64 2.44
N GLY A 107 6.00 -19.69 1.10
CA GLY A 107 6.20 -20.92 0.32
C GLY A 107 4.97 -21.86 0.32
N PRO A 108 4.87 -22.82 -0.62
CA PRO A 108 3.73 -23.74 -0.65
C PRO A 108 3.74 -24.69 0.56
N ASP A 109 2.55 -25.15 0.98
CA ASP A 109 2.40 -26.21 1.99
C ASP A 109 1.16 -27.09 1.70
N GLN A 110 0.84 -28.03 2.60
CA GLN A 110 -0.24 -29.01 2.42
C GLN A 110 -1.65 -28.49 2.77
N THR A 111 -1.77 -27.28 3.30
CA THR A 111 -3.06 -26.63 3.57
C THR A 111 -3.68 -26.13 2.27
N GLU A 112 -4.97 -25.80 2.31
CA GLU A 112 -5.66 -25.20 1.15
C GLU A 112 -5.03 -23.85 0.76
N GLU A 113 -4.72 -23.01 1.75
CA GLU A 113 -4.02 -21.74 1.52
C GLU A 113 -2.62 -21.99 0.93
N GLY A 114 -1.87 -22.97 1.43
CA GLY A 114 -0.54 -23.30 0.93
C GLY A 114 -0.53 -23.78 -0.51
N ARG A 115 -1.51 -24.59 -0.92
CA ARG A 115 -1.69 -25.00 -2.33
C ARG A 115 -2.07 -23.83 -3.22
N LEU A 116 -2.99 -22.98 -2.75
CA LEU A 116 -3.38 -21.75 -3.43
C LEU A 116 -2.17 -20.81 -3.60
N ARG A 117 -1.36 -20.65 -2.56
CA ARG A 117 -0.10 -19.91 -2.59
C ARG A 117 0.88 -20.50 -3.61
N GLY A 118 1.01 -21.83 -3.65
CA GLY A 118 1.78 -22.54 -4.68
C GLY A 118 1.35 -22.19 -6.11
N LYS A 119 0.03 -22.13 -6.39
CA LYS A 119 -0.51 -21.66 -7.69
C LYS A 119 0.01 -20.26 -8.02
N TYR A 120 -0.07 -19.31 -7.09
CA TYR A 120 0.34 -17.94 -7.35
C TYR A 120 1.84 -17.73 -7.43
N ILE A 121 2.65 -18.50 -6.70
CA ILE A 121 4.11 -18.51 -6.86
C ILE A 121 4.47 -18.87 -8.31
N LEU A 122 3.86 -19.92 -8.86
CA LEU A 122 4.07 -20.33 -10.25
C LEU A 122 3.60 -19.26 -11.24
N LEU A 123 2.43 -18.67 -11.02
CA LEU A 123 1.92 -17.59 -11.87
C LEU A 123 2.83 -16.36 -11.82
N ALA A 124 3.32 -15.97 -10.65
CA ALA A 124 4.20 -14.82 -10.45
C ALA A 124 5.54 -15.01 -11.18
N ARG A 125 6.17 -16.18 -11.07
CA ARG A 125 7.43 -16.49 -11.78
C ARG A 125 7.24 -16.48 -13.30
N LYS A 126 6.18 -17.11 -13.81
CA LYS A 126 5.87 -17.08 -15.26
C LYS A 126 5.57 -15.66 -15.74
N SER A 127 4.84 -14.89 -14.95
CA SER A 127 4.52 -13.50 -15.23
C SER A 127 5.78 -12.63 -15.30
N LEU A 128 6.70 -12.82 -14.35
CA LEU A 128 7.99 -12.13 -14.33
C LEU A 128 8.81 -12.47 -15.58
N ALA A 129 8.92 -13.74 -15.95
CA ALA A 129 9.61 -14.18 -17.16
C ALA A 129 9.02 -13.50 -18.41
N ASN A 130 7.70 -13.48 -18.56
CA ASN A 130 7.03 -12.82 -19.69
C ASN A 130 7.18 -11.29 -19.68
N ALA A 131 7.24 -10.67 -18.50
CA ALA A 131 7.40 -9.23 -18.35
C ALA A 131 8.79 -8.74 -18.81
N VAL A 132 9.82 -9.59 -18.72
CA VAL A 132 11.21 -9.21 -19.04
C VAL A 132 11.78 -9.88 -20.29
N ASP A 133 11.06 -10.80 -20.94
CA ASP A 133 11.49 -11.43 -22.18
C ASP A 133 11.19 -10.54 -23.40
N PRO A 134 12.18 -10.03 -24.15
CA PRO A 134 11.96 -9.13 -25.29
C PRO A 134 11.09 -9.69 -26.43
N VAL A 135 10.93 -11.02 -26.52
CA VAL A 135 10.07 -11.64 -27.54
C VAL A 135 8.63 -11.89 -27.04
N SER A 136 8.37 -11.67 -25.76
CA SER A 136 7.03 -11.81 -25.19
C SER A 136 6.11 -10.69 -25.69
N PRO A 137 4.85 -11.00 -26.06
CA PRO A 137 3.86 -9.96 -26.35
C PRO A 137 3.64 -9.01 -25.15
N ASP A 138 3.85 -9.50 -23.93
CA ASP A 138 3.72 -8.75 -22.69
C ASP A 138 5.03 -8.12 -22.19
N PHE A 139 6.11 -8.11 -22.99
CA PHE A 139 7.38 -7.48 -22.62
C PHE A 139 7.19 -6.03 -22.15
N MET A 140 7.66 -5.68 -20.96
CA MET A 140 7.38 -4.42 -20.31
C MET A 140 8.46 -3.36 -20.59
N GLN A 141 8.07 -2.08 -20.51
CA GLN A 141 8.99 -0.96 -20.72
C GLN A 141 9.67 -0.56 -19.41
N PHE A 142 11.01 -0.68 -19.35
CA PHE A 142 11.82 -0.35 -18.16
C PHE A 142 12.72 0.89 -18.34
N SER A 143 12.75 1.47 -19.54
CA SER A 143 13.57 2.65 -19.84
C SER A 143 12.81 3.61 -20.75
N SER A 144 13.33 4.81 -20.98
CA SER A 144 12.78 5.91 -21.82
C SER A 144 12.41 7.13 -20.98
N GLN A 145 12.96 8.28 -21.37
CA GLN A 145 12.60 9.59 -20.79
C GLN A 145 11.16 9.99 -21.12
N LYS A 146 10.56 9.42 -22.17
CA LYS A 146 9.13 9.62 -22.49
C LYS A 146 8.20 8.88 -21.51
N TYR A 147 8.74 7.87 -20.82
CA TYR A 147 8.00 6.96 -19.95
C TYR A 147 8.66 6.88 -18.57
N GLU A 148 8.93 8.04 -17.96
CA GLU A 148 9.61 8.15 -16.68
C GLU A 148 8.93 7.36 -15.54
N GLN A 149 7.63 7.10 -15.65
CA GLN A 149 6.86 6.21 -14.78
C GLN A 149 7.48 4.81 -14.66
N ALA A 150 8.19 4.32 -15.69
CA ALA A 150 8.85 3.02 -15.66
C ALA A 150 9.85 2.89 -14.50
N LEU A 151 10.46 4.00 -14.03
CA LEU A 151 11.31 4.00 -12.84
C LEU A 151 10.50 3.62 -11.58
N VAL A 152 9.32 4.23 -11.42
CA VAL A 152 8.42 3.96 -10.29
C VAL A 152 7.98 2.49 -10.32
N ASP A 153 7.53 2.02 -11.48
CA ASP A 153 6.93 0.69 -11.59
C ASP A 153 8.00 -0.41 -11.43
N ALA A 154 9.19 -0.21 -11.99
CA ALA A 154 10.34 -1.09 -11.79
C ALA A 154 10.79 -1.15 -10.32
N SER A 155 10.65 -0.05 -9.57
CA SER A 155 11.01 -0.03 -8.15
C SER A 155 10.08 -0.88 -7.29
N PHE A 156 8.77 -0.91 -7.58
CA PHE A 156 7.84 -1.80 -6.89
C PHE A 156 8.11 -3.26 -7.25
N LEU A 157 8.51 -3.55 -8.49
CA LEU A 157 8.96 -4.89 -8.86
C LEU A 157 10.22 -5.29 -8.09
N ALA A 158 11.24 -4.42 -8.00
CA ALA A 158 12.43 -4.67 -7.19
C ALA A 158 12.09 -4.87 -5.71
N HIS A 159 11.13 -4.09 -5.19
CA HIS A 159 10.63 -4.21 -3.82
C HIS A 159 10.01 -5.59 -3.55
N ALA A 160 9.24 -6.12 -4.51
CA ALA A 160 8.69 -7.47 -4.43
C ALA A 160 9.80 -8.55 -4.36
N LEU A 161 10.83 -8.42 -5.18
CA LEU A 161 11.98 -9.35 -5.18
C LEU A 161 12.78 -9.28 -3.88
N ILE A 162 12.87 -8.11 -3.26
CA ILE A 162 13.45 -7.92 -1.92
C ILE A 162 12.60 -8.59 -0.84
N ARG A 163 11.27 -8.46 -0.92
CA ARG A 163 10.34 -8.99 0.09
C ARG A 163 10.20 -10.51 0.03
N ALA A 164 10.35 -11.11 -1.15
CA ALA A 164 10.19 -12.55 -1.35
C ALA A 164 11.33 -13.19 -2.16
N PRO A 165 12.58 -13.15 -1.67
CA PRO A 165 13.73 -13.65 -2.40
C PRO A 165 13.66 -15.15 -2.68
N LYS A 166 13.21 -15.96 -1.71
CA LYS A 166 13.17 -17.43 -1.83
C LYS A 166 12.15 -17.87 -2.85
N GLU A 167 11.06 -17.11 -3.00
CA GLU A 167 9.97 -17.50 -3.87
C GLU A 167 9.94 -16.73 -5.20
N LEU A 168 10.49 -15.52 -5.28
CA LEU A 168 10.43 -14.70 -6.50
C LEU A 168 11.77 -14.49 -7.19
N TRP A 169 12.91 -14.70 -6.53
CA TRP A 169 14.24 -14.45 -7.13
C TRP A 169 15.08 -15.72 -7.26
N GLU A 170 15.39 -16.38 -6.15
CA GLU A 170 16.31 -17.51 -6.09
C GLU A 170 15.97 -18.63 -7.09
N PRO A 171 14.69 -19.04 -7.26
CA PRO A 171 14.32 -20.16 -8.13
C PRO A 171 14.19 -19.79 -9.62
N LEU A 172 14.39 -18.53 -10.00
CA LEU A 172 14.33 -18.12 -11.40
C LEU A 172 15.50 -18.73 -12.20
N ASP A 173 15.24 -19.08 -13.46
CA ASP A 173 16.29 -19.48 -14.38
C ASP A 173 17.25 -18.33 -14.71
N LEU A 174 18.44 -18.68 -15.22
CA LEU A 174 19.49 -17.71 -15.52
C LEU A 174 19.04 -16.67 -16.56
N LYS A 175 18.32 -17.08 -17.60
CA LYS A 175 17.82 -16.19 -18.65
C LYS A 175 16.93 -15.09 -18.05
N THR A 176 16.00 -15.48 -17.19
CA THR A 176 15.07 -14.57 -16.52
C THR A 176 15.82 -13.64 -15.58
N LYS A 177 16.73 -14.15 -14.75
CA LYS A 177 17.58 -13.31 -13.86
C LYS A 177 18.36 -12.26 -14.66
N THR A 178 19.04 -12.67 -15.73
CA THR A 178 19.79 -11.75 -16.62
C THR A 178 18.88 -10.68 -17.21
N ASN A 179 17.69 -11.05 -17.68
CA ASN A 179 16.73 -10.10 -18.23
C ASN A 179 16.21 -9.11 -17.18
N VAL A 180 15.90 -9.57 -15.95
CA VAL A 180 15.52 -8.70 -14.83
C VAL A 180 16.63 -7.70 -14.51
N ILE A 181 17.87 -8.17 -14.35
CA ILE A 181 19.02 -7.29 -14.04
C ILE A 181 19.21 -6.24 -15.14
N LYS A 182 19.14 -6.65 -16.42
CA LYS A 182 19.24 -5.74 -17.57
C LYS A 182 18.10 -4.71 -17.56
N ALA A 183 16.88 -5.15 -17.33
CA ALA A 183 15.69 -4.30 -17.26
C ALA A 183 15.83 -3.25 -16.14
N LEU A 184 16.19 -3.67 -14.93
CA LEU A 184 16.37 -2.77 -13.79
C LEU A 184 17.52 -1.77 -14.01
N LYS A 185 18.68 -2.20 -14.55
CA LYS A 185 19.78 -1.30 -14.90
C LYS A 185 19.40 -0.28 -15.98
N ALA A 186 18.49 -0.62 -16.89
CA ALA A 186 18.03 0.30 -17.94
C ALA A 186 17.28 1.52 -17.39
N THR A 187 16.72 1.43 -16.18
CA THR A 187 16.05 2.55 -15.50
C THR A 187 17.00 3.70 -15.17
N ARG A 188 18.32 3.45 -15.11
CA ARG A 188 19.35 4.48 -14.83
C ARG A 188 19.35 5.64 -15.84
N SER A 189 18.75 5.45 -17.01
CA SER A 189 18.55 6.48 -18.04
C SER A 189 17.45 7.51 -17.69
N ILE A 190 16.61 7.20 -16.69
CA ILE A 190 15.51 8.05 -16.22
C ILE A 190 16.03 8.93 -15.08
N LYS A 191 15.83 10.24 -15.19
CA LYS A 191 16.15 11.19 -14.14
C LYS A 191 15.00 11.20 -13.11
N PRO A 192 15.24 10.87 -11.83
CA PRO A 192 14.17 10.93 -10.84
C PRO A 192 13.75 12.38 -10.57
N THR A 193 12.45 12.57 -10.31
CA THR A 193 11.95 13.84 -9.75
C THR A 193 12.53 14.05 -8.35
N TYR A 194 12.71 15.32 -7.94
CA TYR A 194 13.32 15.67 -6.66
C TYR A 194 12.32 15.60 -5.49
N ASN A 195 11.86 14.38 -5.19
CA ASN A 195 10.88 14.03 -4.16
C ASN A 195 11.02 12.53 -3.80
N ASN A 196 9.94 11.85 -3.41
CA ASN A 196 9.93 10.40 -3.16
C ASN A 196 10.52 9.54 -4.29
N TRP A 197 10.62 10.05 -5.52
CA TRP A 197 11.24 9.33 -6.64
C TRP A 197 12.71 8.95 -6.42
N LEU A 198 13.40 9.64 -5.50
CA LEU A 198 14.74 9.23 -5.07
C LEU A 198 14.72 7.84 -4.42
N LEU A 199 13.64 7.48 -3.71
CA LEU A 199 13.47 6.15 -3.11
C LEU A 199 13.18 5.08 -4.16
N PHE A 200 12.46 5.40 -5.24
CA PHE A 200 12.27 4.44 -6.34
C PHE A 200 13.59 4.04 -6.99
N MET A 201 14.45 5.04 -7.26
CA MET A 201 15.82 4.79 -7.70
C MET A 201 16.61 4.00 -6.65
N GLY A 202 16.57 4.43 -5.38
CA GLY A 202 17.28 3.77 -4.29
C GLY A 202 16.86 2.31 -4.09
N MET A 203 15.58 1.98 -4.24
CA MET A 203 15.04 0.63 -4.09
C MET A 203 15.58 -0.33 -5.16
N ILE A 204 15.68 0.14 -6.41
CA ILE A 204 16.24 -0.65 -7.51
C ILE A 204 17.73 -0.92 -7.26
N GLU A 205 18.48 0.12 -6.89
CA GLU A 205 19.92 -0.01 -6.62
C GLU A 205 20.17 -0.87 -5.37
N ALA A 206 19.35 -0.77 -4.33
CA ALA A 206 19.43 -1.64 -3.16
C ALA A 206 19.19 -3.12 -3.51
N PHE A 207 18.23 -3.41 -4.40
CA PHE A 207 18.06 -4.78 -4.89
C PHE A 207 19.32 -5.27 -5.64
N LEU A 208 19.87 -4.46 -6.55
CA LEU A 208 21.10 -4.81 -7.29
C LEU A 208 22.30 -5.01 -6.36
N ILE A 209 22.42 -4.21 -5.29
CA ILE A 209 23.43 -4.37 -4.23
C ILE A 209 23.21 -5.70 -3.48
N ARG A 210 21.96 -6.01 -3.10
CA ARG A 210 21.63 -7.23 -2.36
C ARG A 210 22.09 -8.49 -3.08
N ILE A 211 21.92 -8.53 -4.40
CA ILE A 211 22.25 -9.69 -5.25
C ILE A 211 23.66 -9.60 -5.88
N ASP A 212 24.48 -8.62 -5.48
CA ASP A 212 25.85 -8.41 -5.95
C ASP A 212 25.99 -8.17 -7.47
N GLU A 213 25.00 -7.49 -8.07
CA GLU A 213 24.92 -7.22 -9.52
C GLU A 213 25.27 -5.76 -9.87
N GLY A 214 26.19 -5.15 -9.12
CA GLY A 214 26.74 -3.81 -9.43
C GLY A 214 25.73 -2.68 -9.24
N GLY A 215 25.01 -2.67 -8.12
CA GLY A 215 24.17 -1.54 -7.72
C GLY A 215 25.00 -0.31 -7.31
N ASP A 216 24.42 0.87 -7.50
CA ASP A 216 25.07 2.17 -7.33
C ASP A 216 24.82 2.74 -5.93
N VAL A 217 25.80 2.59 -5.04
CA VAL A 217 25.75 3.07 -3.65
C VAL A 217 25.55 4.58 -3.58
N VAL A 218 26.13 5.35 -4.51
CA VAL A 218 26.03 6.82 -4.49
C VAL A 218 24.59 7.27 -4.70
N ARG A 219 23.84 6.57 -5.55
CA ARG A 219 22.40 6.83 -5.75
C ARG A 219 21.59 6.54 -4.49
N VAL A 220 21.90 5.46 -3.78
CA VAL A 220 21.24 5.11 -2.52
C VAL A 220 21.54 6.16 -1.46
N ASP A 221 22.82 6.48 -1.24
CA ASP A 221 23.27 7.49 -0.27
C ASP A 221 22.64 8.86 -0.52
N TYR A 222 22.52 9.26 -1.79
CA TYR A 222 21.87 10.50 -2.15
C TYR A 222 20.41 10.54 -1.71
N ALA A 223 19.66 9.44 -1.95
CA ALA A 223 18.28 9.34 -1.51
C ALA A 223 18.18 9.40 0.03
N LEU A 224 19.00 8.63 0.76
CA LEU A 224 18.99 8.61 2.23
C LEU A 224 19.27 9.99 2.83
N LYS A 225 20.30 10.69 2.34
CA LYS A 225 20.64 12.05 2.79
C LYS A 225 19.51 13.05 2.53
N LYS A 226 18.86 12.97 1.37
CA LYS A 226 17.73 13.85 1.06
C LYS A 226 16.49 13.56 1.89
N LEU A 227 16.20 12.30 2.17
CA LEU A 227 15.10 11.96 3.07
C LEU A 227 15.37 12.44 4.50
N GLU A 228 16.63 12.40 4.97
CA GLU A 228 16.98 12.99 6.26
C GLU A 228 16.76 14.51 6.29
N GLU A 229 17.16 15.25 5.25
CA GLU A 229 16.86 16.69 5.10
C GLU A 229 15.35 16.99 5.05
N TRP A 230 14.55 16.03 4.61
CA TRP A 230 13.10 16.18 4.45
C TRP A 230 12.30 15.66 5.65
N TYR A 231 12.93 15.12 6.69
CA TYR A 231 12.24 14.77 7.92
C TYR A 231 11.64 16.01 8.59
N LYS A 232 10.36 15.94 8.97
CA LYS A 232 9.58 17.07 9.52
C LYS A 232 9.23 16.91 11.00
N GLY A 233 9.71 15.84 11.64
CA GLY A 233 9.37 15.50 13.01
C GLY A 233 8.18 14.54 13.10
N ASP A 234 8.00 13.97 14.28
CA ASP A 234 6.91 13.05 14.63
C ASP A 234 6.65 11.89 13.65
N GLY A 235 7.70 11.32 13.09
CA GLY A 235 7.58 10.22 12.11
C GLY A 235 7.08 10.66 10.73
N ILE A 236 7.05 11.96 10.42
CA ILE A 236 6.59 12.49 9.14
C ILE A 236 7.76 12.99 8.30
N TYR A 237 7.79 12.58 7.03
CA TYR A 237 8.68 13.11 6.00
C TYR A 237 7.92 14.00 5.03
N GLY A 238 8.60 15.02 4.51
CA GLY A 238 8.15 15.73 3.32
C GLY A 238 8.29 14.84 2.09
N ASP A 239 7.40 15.03 1.12
CA ASP A 239 7.56 14.44 -0.20
C ASP A 239 8.38 15.38 -1.09
N GLY A 240 9.68 15.39 -0.82
CA GLY A 240 10.59 16.46 -1.23
C GLY A 240 10.73 17.54 -0.14
N PRO A 241 11.27 18.72 -0.49
CA PRO A 241 11.50 19.79 0.50
C PRO A 241 10.23 20.26 1.20
N LYS A 242 9.08 20.19 0.52
CA LYS A 242 7.77 20.62 1.01
C LYS A 242 7.02 19.45 1.64
N PHE A 243 6.28 19.77 2.70
CA PHE A 243 5.32 18.85 3.28
C PHE A 243 4.07 18.78 2.40
N HIS A 244 3.60 17.56 2.13
CA HIS A 244 2.33 17.27 1.47
C HIS A 244 1.51 16.42 2.44
N PHE A 245 0.30 16.87 2.77
CA PHE A 245 -0.55 16.12 3.67
C PHE A 245 -1.34 15.06 2.89
N ASP A 246 -0.62 14.00 2.54
CA ASP A 246 -1.11 12.84 1.81
C ASP A 246 -0.56 11.54 2.43
N TYR A 247 -0.84 10.41 1.79
CA TYR A 247 -0.43 9.10 2.29
C TYR A 247 0.91 8.61 1.73
N TYR A 248 1.76 9.43 1.10
CA TYR A 248 3.05 8.97 0.56
C TYR A 248 4.04 8.50 1.64
N ASN A 249 3.90 9.00 2.87
CA ASN A 249 4.62 8.44 4.02
C ASN A 249 4.32 6.94 4.20
N SER A 250 3.07 6.53 3.92
CA SER A 250 2.63 5.15 3.95
C SER A 250 2.83 4.40 2.64
N PHE A 251 2.54 5.01 1.50
CA PHE A 251 2.63 4.34 0.19
C PHE A 251 4.07 4.04 -0.22
N VAL A 252 5.02 4.88 0.16
CA VAL A 252 6.39 4.85 -0.37
C VAL A 252 7.43 5.08 0.71
N ILE A 253 7.38 6.19 1.43
CA ILE A 253 8.55 6.70 2.15
C ILE A 253 9.01 5.75 3.26
N HIS A 254 8.19 5.50 4.29
CA HIS A 254 8.60 4.57 5.36
C HIS A 254 8.90 3.17 4.82
N PRO A 255 8.04 2.58 3.97
CA PRO A 255 8.26 1.21 3.52
C PRO A 255 9.52 0.99 2.71
N MET A 256 9.80 1.89 1.78
CA MET A 256 11.01 1.78 0.96
C MET A 256 12.25 2.15 1.76
N LEU A 257 12.19 3.19 2.60
CA LEU A 257 13.32 3.64 3.39
C LEU A 257 13.78 2.55 4.38
N LEU A 258 12.84 1.87 5.06
CA LEU A 258 13.15 0.74 5.94
C LEU A 258 13.87 -0.38 5.21
N ASP A 259 13.31 -0.84 4.09
CA ASP A 259 13.84 -2.01 3.38
C ASP A 259 15.17 -1.69 2.69
N ILE A 260 15.34 -0.48 2.15
CA ILE A 260 16.62 0.00 1.58
C ILE A 260 17.69 0.02 2.66
N VAL A 261 17.46 0.71 3.79
CA VAL A 261 18.48 0.85 4.83
C VAL A 261 18.80 -0.49 5.46
N LYS A 262 17.81 -1.39 5.63
CA LYS A 262 18.07 -2.76 6.08
C LYS A 262 19.08 -3.48 5.19
N ILE A 263 18.92 -3.39 3.87
CA ILE A 263 19.85 -4.00 2.91
C ILE A 263 21.24 -3.38 3.02
N MET A 264 21.31 -2.05 3.09
CA MET A 264 22.58 -1.34 3.21
C MET A 264 23.32 -1.73 4.51
N THR A 265 22.60 -1.84 5.62
CA THR A 265 23.16 -2.32 6.90
C THR A 265 23.60 -3.78 6.81
N ASP A 266 22.81 -4.67 6.21
CA ASP A 266 23.17 -6.09 6.04
C ASP A 266 24.41 -6.30 5.16
N LYS A 267 24.65 -5.39 4.22
CA LYS A 267 25.85 -5.37 3.37
C LYS A 267 27.03 -4.60 3.98
N GLY A 268 26.87 -4.06 5.20
CA GLY A 268 27.91 -3.28 5.89
C GLY A 268 28.18 -1.90 5.26
N LEU A 269 27.26 -1.38 4.46
CA LEU A 269 27.35 -0.11 3.74
C LEU A 269 26.68 1.05 4.50
N GLU A 270 25.88 0.75 5.53
CA GLU A 270 25.26 1.74 6.41
C GLU A 270 25.28 1.26 7.86
N LYS A 271 25.31 2.19 8.79
CA LYS A 271 25.38 1.92 10.22
C LYS A 271 24.03 1.42 10.77
N PRO A 272 24.01 0.43 11.68
CA PRO A 272 22.78 -0.06 12.30
C PRO A 272 21.94 1.03 12.99
N GLU A 273 22.57 2.07 13.55
CA GLU A 273 21.88 3.16 14.24
C GLU A 273 20.99 4.00 13.30
N VAL A 274 21.32 4.04 12.01
CA VAL A 274 20.49 4.69 10.99
C VAL A 274 19.19 3.90 10.79
N TYR A 275 19.28 2.57 10.71
CA TYR A 275 18.11 1.70 10.65
C TYR A 275 17.22 1.86 11.89
N ASP A 276 17.82 1.88 13.08
CA ASP A 276 17.07 2.04 14.33
C ASP A 276 16.32 3.38 14.40
N THR A 277 16.95 4.46 13.90
CA THR A 277 16.33 5.79 13.81
C THR A 277 15.13 5.79 12.86
N ILE A 278 15.29 5.22 11.67
CA ILE A 278 14.22 5.13 10.67
C ILE A 278 13.09 4.23 11.18
N LEU A 279 13.42 3.10 11.82
CA LEU A 279 12.44 2.21 12.44
C LEU A 279 11.63 2.92 13.51
N LYS A 280 12.27 3.69 14.39
CA LYS A 280 11.56 4.49 15.40
C LYS A 280 10.56 5.46 14.76
N ARG A 281 10.96 6.14 13.67
CA ARG A 281 10.09 7.07 12.93
C ARG A 281 8.92 6.35 12.25
N ALA A 282 9.16 5.19 11.64
CA ALA A 282 8.13 4.39 11.01
C ALA A 282 7.13 3.79 12.02
N VAL A 283 7.61 3.35 13.18
CA VAL A 283 6.77 2.88 14.29
C VAL A 283 5.86 4.00 14.79
N ARG A 284 6.38 5.23 14.91
CA ARG A 284 5.55 6.39 15.27
C ARG A 284 4.49 6.69 14.21
N TYR A 285 4.88 6.69 12.93
CA TYR A 285 3.91 6.91 11.86
C TYR A 285 2.81 5.84 11.83
N ALA A 286 3.15 4.58 12.09
CA ALA A 286 2.18 3.49 12.22
C ALA A 286 1.22 3.70 13.41
N ASP A 287 1.68 4.19 14.56
CA ASP A 287 0.83 4.59 15.69
C ASP A 287 -0.19 5.66 15.28
N ILE A 288 0.28 6.75 14.64
CA ILE A 288 -0.60 7.82 14.14
C ILE A 288 -1.63 7.27 13.13
N GLN A 289 -1.19 6.39 12.23
CA GLN A 289 -2.05 5.81 11.22
C GLN A 289 -3.11 4.90 11.84
N GLU A 290 -2.77 4.05 12.81
CA GLU A 290 -3.71 3.22 13.56
C GLU A 290 -4.78 4.07 14.26
N ARG A 291 -4.35 5.16 14.89
CA ARG A 291 -5.23 6.14 15.57
C ARG A 291 -6.17 6.86 14.60
N SER A 292 -5.78 7.01 13.35
CA SER A 292 -6.56 7.72 12.32
C SER A 292 -7.69 6.90 11.72
N ILE A 293 -7.73 5.58 11.96
CA ILE A 293 -8.80 4.71 11.47
C ILE A 293 -10.04 4.95 12.31
N SER A 294 -11.12 5.41 11.69
CA SER A 294 -12.38 5.68 12.37
C SER A 294 -13.05 4.38 12.86
N PRO A 295 -13.91 4.42 13.89
CA PRO A 295 -14.68 3.26 14.35
C PRO A 295 -15.49 2.56 13.24
N GLU A 296 -15.86 3.28 12.19
CA GLU A 296 -16.65 2.83 11.03
C GLU A 296 -15.78 2.21 9.91
N GLY A 297 -14.47 2.04 10.15
CA GLY A 297 -13.52 1.50 9.17
C GLY A 297 -13.31 2.45 8.00
N THR A 298 -13.17 3.73 8.29
CA THR A 298 -12.80 4.75 7.30
C THR A 298 -11.49 5.43 7.70
N PHE A 299 -10.86 6.09 6.75
CA PHE A 299 -9.77 7.02 7.00
C PHE A 299 -9.97 8.29 6.15
N PRO A 300 -9.43 9.45 6.53
CA PRO A 300 -9.66 10.70 5.83
C PRO A 300 -9.27 10.64 4.33
N PRO A 301 -10.13 11.06 3.39
CA PRO A 301 -9.78 11.11 1.97
C PRO A 301 -8.97 12.39 1.68
N ILE A 302 -7.75 12.47 2.19
CA ILE A 302 -6.88 13.65 2.07
C ILE A 302 -5.72 13.43 1.10
N GLY A 303 -5.37 14.50 0.40
CA GLY A 303 -4.23 14.53 -0.50
C GLY A 303 -4.46 13.79 -1.80
N ARG A 304 -3.36 13.37 -2.43
CA ARG A 304 -3.32 12.78 -3.77
C ARG A 304 -3.20 11.26 -3.73
N SER A 305 -3.46 10.64 -4.88
CA SER A 305 -3.32 9.20 -5.12
C SER A 305 -4.26 8.36 -4.25
N LEU A 306 -5.43 8.90 -3.89
CA LEU A 306 -6.45 8.20 -3.10
C LEU A 306 -6.93 6.90 -3.78
N VAL A 307 -6.79 6.81 -5.11
CA VAL A 307 -7.13 5.60 -5.87
C VAL A 307 -6.29 4.36 -5.51
N TYR A 308 -5.26 4.51 -4.67
CA TYR A 308 -4.52 3.39 -4.05
C TYR A 308 -5.24 2.78 -2.85
N ARG A 309 -6.36 3.38 -2.41
CA ARG A 309 -7.31 2.78 -1.48
C ARG A 309 -6.65 2.37 -0.15
N PHE A 310 -6.92 1.16 0.34
CA PHE A 310 -6.32 0.63 1.58
C PHE A 310 -4.80 0.39 1.49
N GLY A 311 -4.17 0.60 0.33
CA GLY A 311 -2.71 0.73 0.25
C GLY A 311 -2.19 1.88 1.13
N ALA A 312 -3.06 2.83 1.51
CA ALA A 312 -2.75 3.90 2.43
C ALA A 312 -2.35 3.37 3.82
N LEU A 313 -2.65 2.11 4.14
CA LEU A 313 -2.31 1.46 5.41
C LEU A 313 -1.05 0.59 5.34
N GLN A 314 -0.24 0.71 4.28
CA GLN A 314 0.97 -0.10 4.11
C GLN A 314 1.96 0.05 5.27
N ALA A 315 2.24 1.27 5.75
CA ALA A 315 3.22 1.45 6.84
C ALA A 315 2.78 0.73 8.12
N LEU A 316 1.51 0.87 8.53
CA LEU A 316 0.97 0.12 9.66
C LEU A 316 1.06 -1.40 9.43
N GLY A 317 0.68 -1.86 8.24
CA GLY A 317 0.77 -3.27 7.86
C GLY A 317 2.19 -3.83 7.87
N GLN A 318 3.18 -3.04 7.45
CA GLN A 318 4.59 -3.45 7.46
C GLN A 318 5.17 -3.47 8.87
N ILE A 319 4.85 -2.50 9.72
CA ILE A 319 5.29 -2.53 11.13
C ILE A 319 4.67 -3.72 11.88
N ALA A 320 3.43 -4.10 11.54
CA ALA A 320 2.84 -5.35 12.02
C ALA A 320 3.59 -6.59 11.50
N LEU A 321 3.88 -6.66 10.20
CA LEU A 321 4.65 -7.75 9.58
C LEU A 321 6.05 -7.91 10.21
N LEU A 322 6.71 -6.82 10.56
CA LEU A 322 8.03 -6.81 11.20
C LEU A 322 7.99 -7.15 12.70
N SER A 323 6.79 -7.31 13.29
CA SER A 323 6.58 -7.46 14.74
C SER A 323 7.20 -6.30 15.53
N LYS A 324 7.02 -5.07 15.03
CA LYS A 324 7.56 -3.83 15.62
C LYS A 324 6.47 -2.83 16.05
N LEU A 325 5.23 -3.28 16.19
CA LEU A 325 4.14 -2.42 16.69
C LEU A 325 4.51 -1.78 18.03
N PRO A 326 4.02 -0.55 18.29
CA PRO A 326 4.19 0.09 19.59
C PRO A 326 3.72 -0.83 20.74
N PRO A 327 4.36 -0.81 21.92
CA PRO A 327 4.02 -1.72 23.02
C PRO A 327 2.55 -1.69 23.48
N ASN A 328 1.87 -0.55 23.27
CA ASN A 328 0.47 -0.32 23.62
C ASN A 328 -0.52 -0.73 22.51
N ILE A 329 -0.05 -1.13 21.33
CA ILE A 329 -0.87 -1.58 20.20
C ILE A 329 -0.70 -3.08 20.02
N GLN A 330 -1.81 -3.82 20.17
CA GLN A 330 -1.80 -5.27 19.99
C GLN A 330 -1.89 -5.63 18.49
N PRO A 331 -1.27 -6.72 18.02
CA PRO A 331 -1.42 -7.17 16.64
C PRO A 331 -2.88 -7.37 16.19
N ALA A 332 -3.71 -7.99 17.04
CA ALA A 332 -5.13 -8.21 16.75
C ALA A 332 -5.95 -6.90 16.64
N GLN A 333 -5.48 -5.82 17.28
CA GLN A 333 -6.08 -4.50 17.18
C GLN A 333 -5.89 -3.91 15.77
N VAL A 334 -4.68 -4.04 15.24
CA VAL A 334 -4.35 -3.64 13.87
C VAL A 334 -5.11 -4.48 12.86
N ARG A 335 -5.20 -5.81 13.07
CA ARG A 335 -6.03 -6.71 12.25
C ARG A 335 -7.46 -6.20 12.17
N GLY A 336 -8.11 -5.93 13.30
CA GLY A 336 -9.50 -5.45 13.34
C GLY A 336 -9.70 -4.15 12.57
N ALA A 337 -8.85 -3.15 12.83
CA ALA A 337 -8.94 -1.84 12.18
C ALA A 337 -8.76 -1.93 10.66
N MET A 338 -7.70 -2.61 10.20
CA MET A 338 -7.41 -2.75 8.76
C MET A 338 -8.48 -3.60 8.06
N SER A 339 -8.98 -4.66 8.69
CA SER A 339 -9.99 -5.54 8.10
C SER A 339 -11.27 -4.78 7.76
N LEU A 340 -11.71 -3.88 8.66
CA LEU A 340 -12.93 -3.11 8.43
C LEU A 340 -12.75 -2.11 7.26
N VAL A 341 -11.58 -1.47 7.16
CA VAL A 341 -11.24 -0.59 6.03
C VAL A 341 -11.18 -1.36 4.71
N ILE A 342 -10.46 -2.48 4.68
CA ILE A 342 -10.33 -3.33 3.50
C ILE A 342 -11.70 -3.77 3.02
N LYS A 343 -12.54 -4.28 3.94
CA LYS A 343 -13.90 -4.72 3.63
C LYS A 343 -14.73 -3.60 3.00
N ARG A 344 -14.77 -2.44 3.66
CA ARG A 344 -15.57 -1.29 3.21
C ARG A 344 -15.21 -0.86 1.79
N ILE A 345 -13.92 -0.84 1.47
CA ILE A 345 -13.44 -0.44 0.15
C ILE A 345 -13.67 -1.53 -0.90
N ILE A 346 -13.30 -2.78 -0.60
CA ILE A 346 -13.33 -3.87 -1.57
C ILE A 346 -14.75 -4.29 -1.94
N GLU A 347 -15.67 -4.20 -0.99
CA GLU A 347 -17.09 -4.53 -1.19
C GLU A 347 -17.91 -3.35 -1.72
N ALA A 348 -17.33 -2.15 -1.83
CA ALA A 348 -18.02 -1.00 -2.40
C ALA A 348 -18.46 -1.27 -3.85
N PRO A 349 -19.72 -0.97 -4.22
CA PRO A 349 -20.20 -1.13 -5.59
C PRO A 349 -19.32 -0.40 -6.60
N GLY A 350 -19.05 -1.06 -7.73
CA GLY A 350 -18.23 -0.51 -8.80
C GLY A 350 -16.72 -0.61 -8.56
N THR A 351 -16.25 -1.17 -7.44
CA THR A 351 -14.81 -1.36 -7.17
C THR A 351 -14.12 -2.23 -8.22
N PHE A 352 -14.81 -3.22 -8.76
CA PHE A 352 -14.37 -4.06 -9.87
C PHE A 352 -15.32 -3.89 -11.05
N ASP A 353 -14.79 -3.99 -12.26
CA ASP A 353 -15.59 -4.12 -13.48
C ASP A 353 -16.18 -5.54 -13.63
N LYS A 354 -16.97 -5.75 -14.69
CA LYS A 354 -17.61 -7.05 -14.98
C LYS A 354 -16.63 -8.20 -15.24
N ASN A 355 -15.37 -7.89 -15.55
CA ASN A 355 -14.31 -8.86 -15.83
C ASN A 355 -13.36 -9.06 -14.64
N GLY A 356 -13.61 -8.37 -13.52
CA GLY A 356 -12.80 -8.46 -12.30
C GLY A 356 -11.62 -7.50 -12.22
N TRP A 357 -11.47 -6.54 -13.14
CA TRP A 357 -10.43 -5.51 -13.07
C TRP A 357 -10.82 -4.40 -12.09
N LEU A 358 -9.85 -3.82 -11.39
CA LEU A 358 -10.10 -2.65 -10.55
C LEU A 358 -10.47 -1.43 -11.42
N THR A 359 -11.40 -0.61 -10.92
CA THR A 359 -11.77 0.67 -11.54
C THR A 359 -11.25 1.85 -10.72
N ILE A 360 -11.03 3.00 -11.39
CA ILE A 360 -10.50 4.20 -10.75
C ILE A 360 -11.48 4.72 -9.69
N GLY A 361 -11.02 4.81 -8.44
CA GLY A 361 -11.79 5.38 -7.34
C GLY A 361 -11.20 5.05 -5.96
N PHE A 362 -11.66 5.78 -4.94
CA PHE A 362 -11.26 5.61 -3.54
C PHE A 362 -12.10 4.52 -2.84
N CYS A 363 -13.41 4.56 -3.04
CA CYS A 363 -14.37 3.61 -2.48
C CYS A 363 -15.52 3.41 -3.49
N GLY A 364 -15.35 2.48 -4.42
CA GLY A 364 -16.19 2.31 -5.61
C GLY A 364 -15.53 2.89 -6.87
N HIS A 365 -16.34 3.24 -7.88
CA HIS A 365 -15.88 3.89 -9.11
C HIS A 365 -16.10 5.40 -9.04
N GLN A 366 -15.00 6.16 -9.02
CA GLN A 366 -14.96 7.61 -8.80
C GLN A 366 -13.83 8.20 -9.65
N ILE A 367 -14.04 8.23 -10.98
CA ILE A 367 -12.98 8.48 -11.96
C ILE A 367 -12.26 9.83 -11.78
N ASP A 368 -12.97 10.86 -11.32
CA ASP A 368 -12.44 12.23 -11.14
C ASP A 368 -11.41 12.34 -10.01
N VAL A 369 -11.39 11.39 -9.07
CA VAL A 369 -10.37 11.31 -8.01
C VAL A 369 -9.03 10.84 -8.56
N GLY A 370 -9.00 10.20 -9.73
CA GLY A 370 -7.76 9.80 -10.39
C GLY A 370 -7.02 11.02 -10.94
N GLU A 371 -5.80 11.26 -10.46
CA GLU A 371 -4.93 12.28 -11.03
C GLU A 371 -4.57 11.95 -12.49
N TYR A 372 -4.08 12.95 -13.23
CA TYR A 372 -3.70 12.81 -14.64
C TYR A 372 -2.70 11.68 -14.91
N TYR A 373 -1.90 11.28 -13.92
CA TYR A 373 -0.92 10.21 -14.03
C TYR A 373 -1.45 8.82 -13.62
N MET A 374 -2.73 8.72 -13.25
CA MET A 374 -3.36 7.46 -12.85
C MET A 374 -3.88 6.67 -14.03
N SER A 375 -3.83 5.35 -13.88
CA SER A 375 -4.45 4.39 -14.80
C SER A 375 -4.95 3.16 -14.04
N THR A 376 -5.62 2.23 -14.73
CA THR A 376 -5.98 0.91 -14.19
C THR A 376 -4.82 0.23 -13.46
N GLY A 377 -3.60 0.29 -14.00
CA GLY A 377 -2.43 -0.32 -13.36
C GLY A 377 -2.09 0.31 -12.01
N SER A 378 -2.38 1.59 -11.84
CA SER A 378 -2.06 2.32 -10.61
C SER A 378 -2.80 1.77 -9.39
N LEU A 379 -4.00 1.24 -9.60
CA LEU A 379 -4.94 0.77 -8.58
C LEU A 379 -4.41 -0.45 -7.81
N TYR A 380 -3.51 -1.21 -8.42
CA TYR A 380 -2.93 -2.41 -7.83
C TYR A 380 -2.01 -2.12 -6.65
N LEU A 381 -1.65 -0.86 -6.40
CA LEU A 381 -0.93 -0.49 -5.17
C LEU A 381 -1.78 -0.76 -3.92
N CYS A 382 -3.10 -0.90 -4.04
CA CYS A 382 -3.91 -1.27 -2.88
C CYS A 382 -3.42 -2.54 -2.16
N THR A 383 -2.84 -3.50 -2.88
CA THR A 383 -2.37 -4.77 -2.28
C THR A 383 -1.26 -4.60 -1.26
N VAL A 384 -0.53 -3.47 -1.24
CA VAL A 384 0.45 -3.21 -0.18
C VAL A 384 -0.20 -2.95 1.19
N GLY A 385 -1.52 -2.80 1.27
CA GLY A 385 -2.23 -2.86 2.55
C GLY A 385 -2.39 -4.29 3.11
N LEU A 386 -2.01 -5.33 2.35
CA LEU A 386 -2.16 -6.74 2.73
C LEU A 386 -0.83 -7.39 3.16
N LEU A 387 0.24 -6.61 3.38
CA LEU A 387 1.53 -7.15 3.84
C LEU A 387 1.46 -8.06 5.07
N PRO A 388 0.56 -7.86 6.06
CA PRO A 388 0.41 -8.80 7.18
C PRO A 388 0.13 -10.25 6.79
N LEU A 389 -0.33 -10.54 5.56
CA LEU A 389 -0.47 -11.92 5.06
C LEU A 389 0.86 -12.69 5.01
N GLY A 390 2.00 -11.99 5.07
CA GLY A 390 3.32 -12.62 5.26
C GLY A 390 3.59 -13.13 6.67
N LEU A 391 2.74 -12.85 7.65
CA LEU A 391 2.80 -13.49 8.97
C LEU A 391 2.25 -14.93 8.88
N PRO A 392 2.85 -15.91 9.56
CA PRO A 392 2.32 -17.28 9.67
C PRO A 392 0.87 -17.30 10.21
N ALA A 393 0.07 -18.29 9.81
CA ALA A 393 -1.34 -18.37 10.23
C ALA A 393 -1.55 -18.51 11.76
N ASN A 394 -0.53 -18.97 12.49
CA ASN A 394 -0.53 -19.07 13.95
C ASN A 394 0.03 -17.83 14.67
N ASP A 395 0.37 -16.76 13.93
CA ASP A 395 0.85 -15.51 14.52
C ASP A 395 -0.25 -14.81 15.36
N MET A 396 0.15 -14.10 16.42
CA MET A 396 -0.76 -13.37 17.29
C MET A 396 -1.59 -12.30 16.58
N PHE A 397 -1.13 -11.80 15.43
CA PHE A 397 -1.94 -10.98 14.54
C PHE A 397 -3.22 -11.71 14.13
N TRP A 398 -3.15 -12.99 13.78
CA TRP A 398 -4.29 -13.80 13.30
C TRP A 398 -5.06 -14.49 14.43
N ILE A 399 -4.37 -15.10 15.39
CA ILE A 399 -5.01 -15.89 16.45
C ILE A 399 -5.35 -15.08 17.70
N GLY A 400 -4.83 -13.86 17.81
CA GLY A 400 -5.10 -12.98 18.93
C GLY A 400 -6.59 -12.66 19.04
N LYS A 401 -7.09 -12.58 20.28
CA LYS A 401 -8.49 -12.21 20.54
C LYS A 401 -8.77 -10.85 19.91
N PRO A 402 -9.93 -10.65 19.26
CA PRO A 402 -10.31 -9.35 18.72
C PRO A 402 -10.15 -8.25 19.77
N ALA A 403 -9.58 -7.12 19.34
CA ALA A 403 -9.32 -5.98 20.20
C ALA A 403 -9.69 -4.69 19.46
N ASP A 404 -10.36 -3.77 20.15
CA ASP A 404 -10.70 -2.46 19.58
C ASP A 404 -9.44 -1.60 19.41
N TRP A 405 -9.41 -0.81 18.33
CA TRP A 405 -8.32 0.14 18.03
C TRP A 405 -8.48 1.46 18.76
N THR A 406 -7.42 2.24 18.77
CA THR A 406 -7.32 3.47 19.58
C THR A 406 -8.53 4.38 19.38
N SER A 407 -8.85 4.71 18.14
CA SER A 407 -9.99 5.59 17.83
C SER A 407 -11.30 5.02 18.35
N LYS A 408 -11.55 3.73 18.10
CA LYS A 408 -12.76 3.03 18.58
C LYS A 408 -12.89 3.03 20.11
N LYS A 409 -11.78 2.83 20.83
CA LYS A 409 -11.75 2.93 22.31
C LYS A 409 -12.07 4.34 22.80
N LEU A 410 -11.47 5.36 22.19
CA LEU A 410 -11.68 6.75 22.62
C LEU A 410 -13.12 7.21 22.35
N TRP A 411 -13.70 6.83 21.21
CA TRP A 411 -15.09 7.14 20.87
C TRP A 411 -16.12 6.43 21.76
N THR A 412 -15.73 5.37 22.47
CA THR A 412 -16.58 4.68 23.47
C THR A 412 -16.33 5.17 24.91
N GLY A 413 -15.46 6.17 25.10
CA GLY A 413 -15.16 6.75 26.41
C GLY A 413 -14.17 5.95 27.26
N ILE A 414 -13.46 4.97 26.67
CA ILE A 414 -12.40 4.23 27.38
C ILE A 414 -11.25 5.20 27.68
N ASN A 415 -10.85 5.26 28.95
CA ASN A 415 -9.74 6.08 29.39
C ASN A 415 -8.42 5.56 28.82
N MET A 416 -7.63 6.45 28.19
CA MET A 416 -6.34 6.12 27.59
C MET A 416 -5.30 7.23 27.85
N PRO A 417 -3.99 6.91 27.84
CA PRO A 417 -2.95 7.93 28.00
C PRO A 417 -2.94 8.94 26.85
N ALA A 418 -2.45 10.15 27.14
CA ALA A 418 -2.22 11.19 26.14
C ALA A 418 -1.21 10.73 25.07
N ASP A 419 -1.40 11.20 23.85
CA ASP A 419 -0.46 11.00 22.75
C ASP A 419 0.61 12.10 22.73
N HIS A 420 1.85 11.74 22.43
CA HIS A 420 2.98 12.68 22.43
C HIS A 420 3.87 12.47 21.21
N SER A 421 4.34 13.58 20.65
CA SER A 421 5.22 13.56 19.49
C SER A 421 6.62 13.03 19.83
N ILE A 422 7.28 12.40 18.86
CA ILE A 422 8.74 12.17 18.92
C ILE A 422 9.51 13.28 18.17
N PRO A 423 10.78 13.52 18.54
CA PRO A 423 11.66 14.45 17.83
C PRO A 423 11.82 14.16 16.34
#